data_AF-A0A7J0HBV0-F1
#
_entry.id   AF-A0A7J0HBV0-F1
#
_cell.length_a   1.000
_cell.length_b   1.000
_cell.length_c   1.000
_cell.angle_alpha   90.00
_cell.angle_beta   90.00
_cell.angle_gamma   90.00
#
_symmetry.space_group_name_H-M   'P 1'
#
loop_
_entity.id
_entity.type
_entity.pdbx_description
1 polymer ?
#
loop_
_entity_poly.entity_id
_entity_poly.type
_entity_poly.pdbx_seq_one_letter_code
_entity_poly.pdbx_strand_id
1 'polypeptide(L)'
;MESSKLFFTFFILQSLLVPSIQSANSDLFREYIGAEFNNIRFSDTRGFRMPSLRSQRSSKSTTWTGLTFDYEHFKADPETFAECIGKLITTLKQNGVISFASIAPFDDDQVQSHYLALWRSYGRLIDYVNFQFYAYDQGTTVDQFISYFQTQSSNYNGGKVLASFATDGSGGLSPENGFLHCV
;
A
#
# COMPACT_ATOMS: atom_id res chain seq x y z
N MET A 1 9.32 42.27 33.65
CA MET A 1 9.58 41.75 32.29
C MET A 1 10.80 40.84 32.33
N GLU A 2 10.77 39.79 33.18
CA GLU A 2 11.91 38.88 33.39
C GLU A 2 11.47 37.41 33.59
N SER A 3 10.22 37.12 33.99
CA SER A 3 9.74 35.73 34.13
C SER A 3 9.47 35.03 32.80
N SER A 4 9.09 35.77 31.75
CA SER A 4 8.79 35.20 30.42
C SER A 4 10.03 34.69 29.68
N LYS A 5 11.22 35.17 30.05
CA LYS A 5 12.49 34.67 29.50
C LYS A 5 12.85 33.31 30.07
N LEU A 6 12.57 33.07 31.36
CA LEU A 6 12.87 31.79 32.04
C LEU A 6 12.00 30.62 31.54
N PHE A 7 10.74 30.88 31.20
CA PHE A 7 9.86 29.85 30.62
C PHE A 7 10.27 29.45 29.20
N PHE A 8 10.80 30.40 28.41
CA PHE A 8 11.28 30.10 27.05
C PHE A 8 12.57 29.28 27.04
N THR A 9 13.48 29.49 28.00
CA THR A 9 14.72 28.69 28.09
C THR A 9 14.48 27.25 28.52
N PHE A 10 13.43 26.98 29.32
CA PHE A 10 13.10 25.63 29.76
C PHE A 10 12.53 24.76 28.63
N PHE A 11 11.80 25.36 27.69
CA PHE A 11 11.20 24.65 26.55
C PHE A 11 12.24 24.23 25.50
N ILE A 12 13.29 25.03 25.30
CA ILE A 12 14.39 24.70 24.36
C ILE A 12 15.25 23.55 24.93
N LEU A 13 15.45 23.47 26.24
CA LEU A 13 16.30 22.44 26.84
C LEU A 13 15.66 21.04 26.84
N GLN A 14 14.32 20.92 26.87
CA GLN A 14 13.64 19.62 26.70
C GLN A 14 13.69 19.08 25.26
N SER A 15 13.87 19.94 24.26
CA SER A 15 13.99 19.50 22.86
C SER A 15 15.32 18.82 22.51
N LEU A 16 16.33 18.93 23.41
CA LEU A 16 17.66 18.34 23.25
C LEU A 16 17.79 16.93 23.84
N LEU A 17 16.71 16.37 24.41
CA LEU A 17 16.66 15.03 25.00
C LEU A 17 15.77 14.06 24.22
N VAL A 18 15.44 14.36 22.97
CA VAL A 18 14.78 13.37 22.10
C VAL A 18 15.82 12.29 21.76
N PRO A 19 15.65 11.02 22.19
CA PRO A 19 16.54 9.97 21.74
C PRO A 19 16.49 9.92 20.21
N SER A 20 17.66 9.95 19.58
CA SER A 20 17.78 9.68 18.15
C SER A 20 17.11 8.34 17.88
N ILE A 21 15.98 8.35 17.16
CA ILE A 21 15.39 7.12 16.64
C ILE A 21 16.45 6.52 15.73
N GLN A 22 17.10 5.47 16.23
CA GLN A 22 18.01 4.67 15.44
C GLN A 22 17.19 4.03 14.33
N SER A 23 17.60 4.28 13.09
CA SER A 23 17.11 3.63 11.88
C SER A 23 17.01 2.13 12.13
N ALA A 24 15.78 1.62 12.28
CA ALA A 24 15.51 0.20 12.36
C ALA A 24 15.96 -0.45 11.04
N ASN A 25 17.03 -1.23 11.18
CA ASN A 25 17.62 -2.21 10.28
C ASN A 25 16.94 -2.38 8.90
N SER A 26 17.68 -2.09 7.82
CA SER A 26 17.27 -2.18 6.41
C SER A 26 17.00 -3.61 5.90
N ASP A 27 16.91 -4.58 6.80
CA ASP A 27 16.74 -6.02 6.51
C ASP A 27 15.28 -6.48 6.58
N LEU A 28 14.34 -5.57 6.84
CA LEU A 28 12.91 -5.85 7.00
C LEU A 28 12.20 -6.28 5.70
N PHE A 29 12.82 -6.04 4.53
CA PHE A 29 12.16 -6.23 3.24
C PHE A 29 13.04 -7.03 2.27
N ARG A 30 12.68 -8.30 2.01
CA ARG A 30 13.35 -9.16 1.02
C ARG A 30 12.32 -9.87 0.14
N GLU A 31 12.04 -9.30 -1.02
CA GLU A 31 11.59 -10.00 -2.24
C GLU A 31 11.80 -9.05 -3.42
N TYR A 32 12.35 -9.46 -4.57
CA TYR A 32 12.70 -8.56 -5.69
C TYR A 32 12.02 -9.01 -6.97
N ILE A 33 11.31 -8.09 -7.64
CA ILE A 33 10.90 -8.21 -9.04
C ILE A 33 11.35 -6.91 -9.73
N GLY A 34 12.18 -7.06 -10.75
CA GLY A 34 12.89 -5.96 -11.40
C GLY A 34 11.97 -5.03 -12.19
N ALA A 35 12.14 -3.74 -11.96
CA ALA A 35 11.77 -2.69 -12.92
C ALA A 35 13.05 -1.89 -13.25
N GLU A 36 13.39 -1.75 -14.53
CA GLU A 36 14.47 -0.86 -14.96
C GLU A 36 14.01 0.59 -14.80
N PHE A 37 14.59 1.31 -13.83
CA PHE A 37 14.32 2.71 -13.58
C PHE A 37 15.25 3.60 -14.39
N ASN A 38 14.69 4.54 -15.16
CA ASN A 38 15.46 5.61 -15.77
C ASN A 38 15.99 6.56 -14.69
N ASN A 39 17.30 6.51 -14.43
CA ASN A 39 18.08 7.53 -13.70
C ASN A 39 17.82 7.78 -12.20
N ILE A 40 17.16 6.88 -11.47
CA ILE A 40 17.14 6.94 -9.99
C ILE A 40 18.23 6.04 -9.44
N ARG A 41 19.20 6.61 -8.71
CA ARG A 41 20.25 5.83 -8.05
C ARG A 41 19.75 5.42 -6.67
N PHE A 42 20.02 4.18 -6.26
CA PHE A 42 19.65 3.63 -4.94
C PHE A 42 20.13 4.46 -3.74
N SER A 43 21.09 5.37 -3.94
CA SER A 43 21.55 6.34 -2.95
C SER A 43 20.52 7.44 -2.61
N ASP A 44 19.56 7.69 -3.51
CA ASP A 44 18.56 8.75 -3.36
C ASP A 44 17.46 8.34 -2.36
N THR A 45 17.34 7.05 -2.08
CA THR A 45 16.52 6.46 -1.02
C THR A 45 17.45 5.96 0.09
N ARG A 46 17.87 6.83 1.01
CA ARG A 46 18.63 6.41 2.20
C ARG A 46 17.79 5.41 3.00
N GLY A 47 18.12 4.12 2.88
CA GLY A 47 17.63 3.04 3.76
C GLY A 47 16.59 2.08 3.18
N PHE A 48 16.10 2.27 1.94
CA PHE A 48 15.07 1.39 1.37
C PHE A 48 15.58 0.62 0.15
N ARG A 49 15.76 -0.70 0.30
CA ARG A 49 15.90 -1.63 -0.83
C ARG A 49 14.48 -1.98 -1.29
N MET A 50 14.10 -1.50 -2.47
CA MET A 50 12.79 -1.71 -3.11
C MET A 50 12.46 -3.21 -3.28
N PRO A 51 11.31 -3.69 -2.78
CA PRO A 51 10.85 -5.06 -2.99
C PRO A 51 9.84 -5.19 -4.14
N SER A 52 9.64 -6.42 -4.61
CA SER A 52 8.73 -6.91 -5.67
C SER A 52 7.65 -5.93 -6.14
N LEU A 53 7.81 -5.43 -7.37
CA LEU A 53 6.87 -4.52 -8.03
C LEU A 53 6.40 -5.14 -9.34
N ARG A 54 5.09 -5.33 -9.53
CA ARG A 54 4.53 -5.70 -10.83
C ARG A 54 4.34 -4.43 -11.67
N SER A 55 5.27 -4.16 -12.60
CA SER A 55 5.19 -3.04 -13.54
C SER A 55 4.28 -3.37 -14.73
N GLN A 56 3.27 -2.54 -14.99
CA GLN A 56 2.49 -2.57 -16.23
C GLN A 56 2.97 -1.41 -17.13
N ARG A 57 3.65 -1.71 -18.25
CA ARG A 57 4.20 -0.70 -19.18
C ARG A 57 3.25 -0.49 -20.35
N SER A 58 2.78 0.75 -20.55
CA SER A 58 2.12 1.17 -21.80
C SER A 58 3.15 1.82 -22.74
N SER A 59 3.21 1.37 -23.99
CA SER A 59 4.13 1.84 -25.02
C SER A 59 3.68 3.18 -25.63
N LYS A 60 3.82 4.28 -24.90
CA LYS A 60 3.73 5.63 -25.48
C LYS A 60 4.44 6.67 -24.59
N SER A 61 5.10 7.63 -25.24
CA SER A 61 6.09 8.62 -24.76
C SER A 61 5.67 9.60 -23.65
N THR A 62 4.68 9.27 -22.83
CA THR A 62 4.35 9.89 -21.53
C THR A 62 3.75 8.77 -20.68
N THR A 63 4.61 7.96 -20.09
CA THR A 63 4.29 6.65 -19.51
C THR A 63 3.62 6.82 -18.15
N TRP A 64 2.31 6.59 -18.09
CA TRP A 64 1.59 6.42 -16.82
C TRP A 64 2.12 5.18 -16.11
N THR A 65 3.18 5.33 -15.31
CA THR A 65 3.72 4.23 -14.51
C THR A 65 2.87 4.11 -13.26
N GLY A 66 2.12 3.02 -13.18
CA GLY A 66 1.45 2.58 -11.96
C GLY A 66 2.29 1.59 -11.19
N LEU A 67 2.10 1.53 -9.89
CA LEU A 67 2.75 0.55 -9.03
C LEU A 67 1.74 0.01 -8.01
N THR A 68 1.64 -1.33 -7.96
CA THR A 68 0.82 -2.04 -6.98
C THR A 68 1.68 -2.51 -5.83
N PHE A 69 1.25 -2.22 -4.59
CA PHE A 69 1.84 -2.76 -3.37
C PHE A 69 1.06 -4.00 -2.94
N ASP A 70 1.75 -5.14 -2.83
CA ASP A 70 1.16 -6.47 -2.70
C ASP A 70 1.96 -7.33 -1.69
N TYR A 71 2.17 -6.80 -0.49
CA TYR A 71 2.71 -7.54 0.64
C TYR A 71 1.64 -8.39 1.30
N GLU A 72 1.96 -9.65 1.56
CA GLU A 72 1.05 -10.61 2.21
C GLU A 72 1.66 -11.23 3.49
N HIS A 73 2.95 -10.95 3.73
CA HIS A 73 3.69 -11.43 4.90
C HIS A 73 4.40 -10.28 5.59
N PHE A 74 4.12 -10.12 6.88
CA PHE A 74 4.55 -8.95 7.64
C PHE A 74 5.46 -9.36 8.80
N LYS A 75 6.57 -8.62 8.94
CA LYS A 75 7.44 -8.67 10.12
C LYS A 75 7.30 -7.44 11.02
N ALA A 76 6.84 -6.34 10.43
CA ALA A 76 6.59 -5.09 11.11
C ALA A 76 5.14 -5.06 11.59
N ASP A 77 4.84 -4.22 12.58
CA ASP A 77 3.46 -3.91 12.97
C ASP A 77 2.73 -3.06 11.88
N PRO A 78 1.38 -3.00 11.93
CA PRO A 78 0.59 -2.25 10.95
C PRO A 78 0.98 -0.78 10.80
N GLU A 79 1.30 -0.10 11.89
CA GLU A 79 1.66 1.32 11.90
C GLU A 79 3.02 1.55 11.21
N THR A 80 4.02 0.73 11.53
CA THR A 80 5.35 0.77 10.91
C THR A 80 5.28 0.44 9.43
N PHE A 81 4.49 -0.58 9.04
CA PHE A 81 4.21 -0.89 7.65
C PHE A 81 3.57 0.31 6.93
N ALA A 82 2.52 0.88 7.50
CA ALA A 82 1.80 2.02 6.93
C ALA A 82 2.72 3.22 6.72
N GLU A 83 3.57 3.54 7.70
CA GLU A 83 4.52 4.64 7.59
C GLU A 83 5.55 4.40 6.48
N CYS A 84 6.13 3.20 6.43
CA CYS A 84 7.16 2.85 5.45
C CYS A 84 6.62 2.91 4.02
N ILE A 85 5.49 2.24 3.76
CA ILE A 85 4.86 2.22 2.44
C ILE A 85 4.29 3.59 2.07
N GLY A 86 3.68 4.30 3.02
CA GLY A 86 3.15 5.64 2.80
C GLY A 86 4.20 6.66 2.39
N LYS A 87 5.35 6.68 3.07
CA LYS A 87 6.50 7.54 2.70
C LYS A 87 7.07 7.17 1.33
N LEU A 88 7.11 5.87 1.01
CA LEU A 88 7.56 5.40 -0.29
C LEU A 88 6.64 5.91 -1.42
N ILE A 89 5.32 5.71 -1.29
CA ILE A 89 4.33 6.22 -2.27
C ILE A 89 4.47 7.73 -2.43
N THR A 90 4.56 8.46 -1.31
CA THR A 90 4.71 9.91 -1.30
C THR A 90 5.91 10.34 -2.14
N THR A 91 7.07 9.74 -1.89
CA THR A 91 8.33 10.07 -2.57
C THR A 91 8.24 9.75 -4.07
N LEU A 92 7.70 8.58 -4.43
CA LEU A 92 7.56 8.16 -5.82
C LEU A 92 6.63 9.09 -6.61
N LYS A 93 5.51 9.51 -6.02
CA LYS A 93 4.58 10.46 -6.65
C LYS A 93 5.17 11.86 -6.76
N GLN A 94 5.78 12.37 -5.68
CA GLN A 94 6.39 13.71 -5.67
C GLN A 94 7.53 13.85 -6.68
N ASN A 95 8.30 12.78 -6.88
CA ASN A 95 9.39 12.75 -7.85
C ASN A 95 8.92 12.41 -9.29
N GLY A 96 7.61 12.26 -9.52
CA GLY A 96 7.06 11.95 -10.83
C GLY A 96 7.42 10.55 -11.36
N VAL A 97 7.86 9.64 -10.50
CA VAL A 97 8.26 8.27 -10.85
C VAL A 97 7.03 7.42 -11.18
N ILE A 98 5.96 7.61 -10.40
CA ILE A 98 4.67 6.97 -10.61
C ILE A 98 3.58 8.02 -10.72
N SER A 99 2.64 7.80 -11.61
CA SER A 99 1.47 8.65 -11.79
C SER A 99 0.28 8.19 -10.93
N PHE A 100 0.23 6.90 -10.60
CA PHE A 100 -0.80 6.32 -9.73
C PHE A 100 -0.22 5.18 -8.90
N ALA A 101 -0.86 4.89 -7.76
CA ALA A 101 -0.51 3.81 -6.84
C ALA A 101 -1.76 2.98 -6.54
N SER A 102 -1.58 1.66 -6.45
CA SER A 102 -2.63 0.73 -6.03
C SER A 102 -2.14 -0.18 -4.91
N ILE A 103 -3.06 -0.69 -4.10
CA ILE A 103 -2.79 -1.72 -3.08
C ILE A 103 -3.59 -2.98 -3.39
N ALA A 104 -3.11 -4.16 -2.97
CA ALA A 104 -3.78 -5.44 -3.23
C ALA A 104 -4.05 -6.26 -1.95
N PRO A 105 -4.85 -5.73 -1.00
CA PRO A 105 -5.24 -6.48 0.19
C PRO A 105 -6.18 -7.65 -0.13
N PHE A 106 -6.29 -8.59 0.80
CA PHE A 106 -7.28 -9.65 0.81
C PHE A 106 -7.80 -9.91 2.22
N ASP A 107 -8.81 -10.75 2.37
CA ASP A 107 -9.53 -10.96 3.63
C ASP A 107 -8.81 -11.90 4.59
N ASP A 108 -7.67 -11.45 5.10
CA ASP A 108 -6.90 -12.07 6.17
C ASP A 108 -6.62 -11.04 7.28
N ASP A 109 -6.63 -11.47 8.53
CA ASP A 109 -6.51 -10.57 9.69
C ASP A 109 -5.20 -9.76 9.69
N GLN A 110 -4.08 -10.41 9.34
CA GLN A 110 -2.79 -9.73 9.25
C GLN A 110 -2.79 -8.78 8.06
N VAL A 111 -3.19 -9.23 6.87
CA VAL A 111 -3.21 -8.40 5.67
C VAL A 111 -4.14 -7.19 5.85
N GLN A 112 -5.37 -7.39 6.30
CA GLN A 112 -6.34 -6.32 6.53
C GLN A 112 -5.84 -5.30 7.53
N SER A 113 -5.33 -5.73 8.69
CA SER A 113 -4.86 -4.78 9.71
C SER A 113 -3.77 -3.84 9.18
N HIS A 114 -2.84 -4.37 8.38
CA HIS A 114 -1.75 -3.61 7.78
C HIS A 114 -2.23 -2.66 6.67
N TYR A 115 -3.03 -3.14 5.72
CA TYR A 115 -3.53 -2.28 4.64
C TYR A 115 -4.56 -1.26 5.11
N LEU A 116 -5.36 -1.56 6.13
CA LEU A 116 -6.26 -0.58 6.75
C LEU A 116 -5.48 0.47 7.55
N ALA A 117 -4.36 0.11 8.19
CA ALA A 117 -3.45 1.12 8.76
C ALA A 117 -2.87 2.04 7.67
N LEU A 118 -2.41 1.47 6.55
CA LEU A 118 -1.94 2.24 5.40
C LEU A 118 -3.03 3.13 4.82
N TRP A 119 -4.24 2.62 4.62
CA TRP A 119 -5.37 3.38 4.07
C TRP A 119 -5.78 4.54 4.99
N ARG A 120 -5.88 4.31 6.30
CA ARG A 120 -6.25 5.35 7.28
C ARG A 120 -5.28 6.53 7.24
N SER A 121 -3.98 6.26 7.11
CA SER A 121 -2.94 7.30 7.16
C SER A 121 -2.60 7.91 5.80
N TYR A 122 -2.66 7.11 4.72
CA TYR A 122 -2.14 7.48 3.39
C TYR A 122 -3.11 7.19 2.23
N GLY A 123 -4.38 6.85 2.51
CA GLY A 123 -5.38 6.49 1.49
C GLY A 123 -5.55 7.53 0.38
N ARG A 124 -5.33 8.82 0.69
CA ARG A 124 -5.36 9.92 -0.31
C ARG A 124 -4.30 9.79 -1.42
N LEU A 125 -3.24 9.04 -1.18
CA LEU A 125 -2.16 8.81 -2.14
C LEU A 125 -2.42 7.55 -2.98
N ILE A 126 -3.42 6.74 -2.63
CA ILE A 126 -3.71 5.46 -3.26
C ILE A 126 -4.93 5.66 -4.18
N ASP A 127 -4.77 5.35 -5.46
CA ASP A 127 -5.77 5.60 -6.47
C ASP A 127 -6.77 4.45 -6.64
N TYR A 128 -6.31 3.21 -6.41
CA TYR A 128 -7.11 1.99 -6.54
C TYR A 128 -6.79 0.98 -5.44
N VAL A 129 -7.82 0.25 -5.03
CA VAL A 129 -7.70 -0.91 -4.14
C VAL A 129 -8.06 -2.14 -4.96
N ASN A 130 -7.03 -2.87 -5.38
CA ASN A 130 -7.15 -4.10 -6.15
C ASN A 130 -7.41 -5.27 -5.18
N PHE A 131 -8.53 -5.21 -4.44
CA PHE A 131 -8.85 -6.22 -3.43
C PHE A 131 -8.93 -7.61 -4.07
N GLN A 132 -8.26 -8.60 -3.48
CA GLN A 132 -8.17 -9.95 -4.04
C GLN A 132 -9.40 -10.78 -3.64
N PHE A 133 -10.54 -10.56 -4.29
CA PHE A 133 -11.79 -11.27 -3.98
C PHE A 133 -11.73 -12.77 -4.30
N TYR A 134 -10.77 -13.21 -5.09
CA TYR A 134 -10.50 -14.63 -5.31
C TYR A 134 -9.87 -15.33 -4.10
N ALA A 135 -9.45 -14.60 -3.07
CA ALA A 135 -9.00 -15.18 -1.81
C ALA A 135 -10.17 -15.64 -0.90
N TYR A 136 -11.41 -15.26 -1.22
CA TYR A 136 -12.60 -15.85 -0.59
C TYR A 136 -12.77 -17.31 -0.99
N ASP A 137 -13.55 -18.06 -0.20
CA ASP A 137 -13.75 -19.49 -0.46
C ASP A 137 -14.29 -19.77 -1.86
N GLN A 138 -13.79 -20.86 -2.45
CA GLN A 138 -14.30 -21.38 -3.71
C GLN A 138 -15.81 -21.69 -3.59
N GLY A 139 -16.58 -21.34 -4.61
CA GLY A 139 -18.04 -21.51 -4.58
C GLY A 139 -18.78 -20.33 -3.94
N THR A 140 -18.09 -19.22 -3.68
CA THR A 140 -18.73 -17.94 -3.34
C THR A 140 -19.81 -17.61 -4.38
N THR A 141 -21.03 -17.38 -3.91
CA THR A 141 -22.19 -17.00 -4.73
C THR A 141 -22.16 -15.52 -5.09
N VAL A 142 -23.01 -15.11 -6.04
CA VAL A 142 -23.16 -13.69 -6.42
C VAL A 142 -23.56 -12.83 -5.21
N ASP A 143 -24.52 -13.27 -4.40
CA ASP A 143 -24.98 -12.51 -3.23
C ASP A 143 -23.89 -12.37 -2.17
N GLN A 144 -23.13 -13.44 -1.91
CA GLN A 144 -21.96 -13.39 -1.02
C GLN A 144 -20.90 -12.44 -1.56
N PHE A 145 -20.57 -12.51 -2.86
CA PHE A 145 -19.62 -11.61 -3.49
C PHE A 145 -20.05 -10.14 -3.36
N ILE A 146 -21.32 -9.82 -3.61
CA ILE A 146 -21.84 -8.45 -3.45
C ILE A 146 -21.72 -7.99 -1.99
N SER A 147 -22.04 -8.86 -1.04
CA SER A 147 -21.84 -8.54 0.40
C SER A 147 -20.38 -8.26 0.72
N TYR A 148 -19.46 -9.12 0.27
CA TYR A 148 -18.02 -8.92 0.47
C TYR A 148 -17.54 -7.63 -0.20
N PHE A 149 -17.97 -7.38 -1.43
CA PHE A 149 -17.61 -6.16 -2.16
C PHE A 149 -18.05 -4.90 -1.42
N GLN A 150 -19.27 -4.90 -0.86
CA GLN A 150 -19.77 -3.80 -0.05
C GLN A 150 -18.97 -3.63 1.24
N THR A 151 -18.70 -4.72 1.96
CA THR A 151 -17.87 -4.71 3.17
C THR A 151 -16.48 -4.11 2.89
N GLN A 152 -15.80 -4.56 1.83
CA GLN A 152 -14.48 -4.04 1.50
C GLN A 152 -14.55 -2.59 0.97
N SER A 153 -15.58 -2.24 0.22
CA SER A 153 -15.81 -0.83 -0.18
C SER A 153 -16.01 0.10 1.03
N SER A 154 -16.66 -0.39 2.10
CA SER A 154 -16.79 0.36 3.36
C SER A 154 -15.47 0.45 4.13
N ASN A 155 -14.68 -0.62 4.15
CA ASN A 155 -13.36 -0.63 4.79
C ASN A 155 -12.41 0.40 4.14
N TYR A 156 -12.46 0.53 2.81
CA TYR A 156 -11.69 1.49 2.02
C TYR A 156 -12.55 2.69 1.59
N ASN A 157 -13.36 3.22 2.52
CA ASN A 157 -14.34 4.28 2.23
C ASN A 157 -13.72 5.48 1.48
N GLY A 158 -14.40 5.94 0.43
CA GLY A 158 -13.95 7.00 -0.47
C GLY A 158 -12.91 6.56 -1.51
N GLY A 159 -12.45 5.31 -1.45
CA GLY A 159 -11.54 4.70 -2.42
C GLY A 159 -12.26 4.07 -3.61
N LYS A 160 -11.46 3.66 -4.60
CA LYS A 160 -11.93 2.87 -5.75
C LYS A 160 -11.54 1.41 -5.56
N VAL A 161 -12.41 0.63 -4.93
CA VAL A 161 -12.25 -0.82 -4.82
C VAL A 161 -12.61 -1.48 -6.14
N LEU A 162 -11.70 -2.27 -6.70
CA LEU A 162 -11.90 -2.99 -7.96
C LEU A 162 -12.35 -4.42 -7.67
N ALA A 163 -13.36 -4.89 -8.40
CA ALA A 163 -13.70 -6.31 -8.42
C ALA A 163 -12.57 -7.12 -9.07
N SER A 164 -12.34 -8.34 -8.58
CA SER A 164 -11.33 -9.24 -9.10
C SER A 164 -11.81 -10.70 -9.03
N PHE A 165 -11.23 -11.55 -9.87
CA PHE A 165 -11.47 -12.98 -9.90
C PHE A 165 -10.21 -13.71 -10.38
N ALA A 166 -10.04 -14.96 -9.98
CA ALA A 166 -8.99 -15.82 -10.49
C ALA A 166 -9.49 -16.60 -11.71
N THR A 167 -8.57 -17.01 -12.58
CA THR A 167 -8.87 -17.78 -13.81
C THR A 167 -8.50 -19.24 -13.70
N ASP A 168 -7.81 -19.63 -12.62
CA ASP A 168 -7.39 -20.99 -12.32
C ASP A 168 -8.39 -21.77 -11.43
N GLY A 169 -9.49 -21.12 -11.04
CA GLY A 169 -10.52 -21.71 -10.18
C GLY A 169 -10.12 -21.83 -8.71
N SER A 170 -9.06 -21.15 -8.27
CA SER A 170 -8.51 -21.23 -6.91
C SER A 170 -9.46 -20.76 -5.79
N GLY A 171 -10.38 -19.84 -6.08
CA GLY A 171 -11.30 -19.31 -5.08
C GLY A 171 -12.24 -18.22 -5.59
N GLY A 172 -13.08 -17.73 -4.68
CA GLY A 172 -14.06 -16.69 -4.91
C GLY A 172 -15.18 -17.07 -5.87
N LEU A 173 -15.85 -16.03 -6.40
CA LEU A 173 -16.88 -16.17 -7.42
C LEU A 173 -16.22 -16.47 -8.76
N SER A 174 -16.51 -17.64 -9.33
CA SER A 174 -15.93 -18.05 -10.62
C SER A 174 -16.39 -17.12 -11.76
N PRO A 175 -15.54 -16.86 -12.78
CA PRO A 175 -15.89 -15.97 -13.88
C PRO A 175 -17.18 -16.38 -14.62
N GLU A 176 -17.35 -17.69 -14.83
CA GLU A 176 -18.46 -18.29 -15.57
C GLU A 176 -19.82 -18.30 -14.84
N ASN A 177 -19.82 -18.13 -13.51
CA ASN A 177 -21.04 -18.21 -12.69
C ASN A 177 -21.44 -16.87 -12.04
N GLY A 178 -21.02 -15.74 -12.62
CA GLY A 178 -21.48 -14.44 -12.11
C GLY A 178 -20.82 -13.20 -12.70
N PHE A 179 -19.64 -13.31 -13.33
CA PHE A 179 -18.97 -12.16 -13.95
C PHE A 179 -19.17 -12.08 -15.45
N LEU A 180 -19.11 -13.23 -16.13
CA LEU A 180 -19.10 -13.31 -17.59
C LEU A 180 -20.28 -14.17 -18.04
N HIS A 181 -21.18 -13.57 -18.82
CA HIS A 181 -22.10 -14.31 -19.67
C HIS A 181 -21.53 -14.29 -21.08
N CYS A 182 -20.86 -15.37 -21.48
CA CYS A 182 -20.52 -15.60 -22.88
C CYS A 182 -21.77 -16.13 -23.60
N VAL A 183 -22.43 -15.25 -24.36
CA VAL A 183 -23.44 -15.61 -25.36
C VAL A 183 -22.79 -15.88 -26.71
#